data_AF-A0A1G7Y4G3-F1
#
_entry.id   AF-A0A1G7Y4G3-F1
#
_cell.length_a   1.000
_cell.length_b   1.000
_cell.length_c   1.000
_cell.angle_alpha   90.00
_cell.angle_beta   90.00
_cell.angle_gamma   90.00
#
_symmetry.space_group_name_H-M   'P 1'
#
loop_
_entity.id
_entity.type
_entity.pdbx_description
1 polymer ?
#
loop_
_entity_poly.entity_id
_entity_poly.type
_entity_poly.pdbx_seq_one_letter_code
_entity_poly.pdbx_strand_id
1 'polypeptide(L)'
;MEMKVEHRTGSNLALEETDAPMEQEGKTAKGAAAQDLNLSPAAFTTYYTWTANGVHPSVNFANANVKANSRVLLNISEYAATPQDRFIGAARMAVYNIAPYNGGFRAWVDISWGSPLKVRFDVFVDP
;
A
#
# COMPACT_ATOMS: atom_id res chain seq x y z
N MET A 1 -7.79 14.59 -42.40
CA MET A 1 -7.84 14.66 -40.93
C MET A 1 -7.66 13.25 -40.43
N GLU A 2 -6.48 12.92 -39.91
CA GLU A 2 -6.26 11.64 -39.25
C GLU A 2 -7.00 11.66 -37.91
N MET A 3 -7.97 10.76 -37.72
CA MET A 3 -8.57 10.54 -36.41
C MET A 3 -7.55 9.83 -35.53
N LYS A 4 -7.07 10.51 -34.48
CA LYS A 4 -6.40 9.83 -33.37
C LYS A 4 -7.40 8.87 -32.74
N VAL A 5 -7.13 7.57 -32.87
CA VAL A 5 -7.84 6.54 -32.11
C VAL A 5 -7.38 6.68 -30.66
N GLU A 6 -8.27 7.15 -29.78
CA GLU A 6 -8.01 7.14 -28.34
C GLU A 6 -8.19 5.71 -27.82
N HIS A 7 -7.09 5.07 -27.41
CA HIS A 7 -7.16 3.85 -26.60
C HIS A 7 -7.68 4.23 -25.21
N ARG A 8 -8.94 3.87 -24.93
CA ARG A 8 -9.56 4.06 -23.62
C ARG A 8 -9.55 2.74 -22.86
N THR A 9 -8.75 2.66 -21.81
CA THR A 9 -8.80 1.59 -20.81
C THR A 9 -9.87 1.88 -19.76
N GLY A 10 -10.73 0.91 -19.46
CA GLY A 10 -11.84 1.05 -18.51
C GLY A 10 -12.29 -0.30 -17.95
N SER A 11 -12.91 -0.31 -16.76
CA SER A 11 -13.24 -1.52 -15.98
C SER A 11 -14.29 -2.43 -16.61
N ASN A 12 -14.97 -1.98 -17.66
CA ASN A 12 -16.04 -2.66 -18.37
C ASN A 12 -15.64 -3.14 -19.78
N LEU A 13 -14.35 -3.04 -20.14
CA LEU A 13 -13.80 -3.54 -21.40
C LEU A 13 -12.92 -4.76 -21.13
N ALA A 14 -12.83 -5.67 -22.12
CA ALA A 14 -11.87 -6.76 -22.06
C ALA A 14 -10.45 -6.17 -22.00
N LEU A 15 -9.62 -6.63 -21.05
CA LEU A 15 -8.23 -6.21 -20.98
C LEU A 15 -7.52 -6.58 -22.29
N GLU A 16 -6.93 -5.59 -22.96
CA GLU A 16 -5.93 -5.87 -23.99
C GLU A 16 -4.65 -6.37 -23.30
N GLU A 17 -3.94 -7.31 -23.92
CA GLU A 17 -2.73 -7.92 -23.34
C GLU A 17 -1.62 -6.87 -23.08
N THR A 18 -1.65 -5.76 -23.81
CA THR A 18 -0.77 -4.59 -23.62
C THR A 18 -1.13 -3.73 -22.40
N ASP A 19 -2.34 -3.87 -21.85
CA ASP A 19 -2.82 -3.15 -20.67
C ASP A 19 -2.62 -3.96 -19.37
N ALA A 20 -2.10 -5.17 -19.48
CA ALA A 20 -1.80 -6.01 -18.33
C ALA A 20 -0.55 -5.47 -17.58
N PRO A 21 -0.50 -5.65 -16.24
CA PRO A 21 0.71 -5.35 -15.50
C PRO A 21 1.88 -6.18 -16.07
N MET A 22 2.90 -5.50 -16.59
CA MET A 22 4.10 -6.15 -17.07
C MET A 22 4.92 -6.59 -15.87
N GLU A 23 5.17 -7.89 -15.76
CA GLU A 23 6.27 -8.38 -14.94
C GLU A 23 7.56 -7.82 -15.54
N GLN A 24 8.41 -7.20 -14.71
CA GLN A 24 9.75 -6.83 -15.17
C GLN A 24 10.41 -8.10 -15.71
N GLU A 25 11.02 -8.05 -16.91
CA GLU A 25 11.70 -9.20 -17.52
C GLU A 25 12.81 -9.72 -16.58
N GLY A 26 12.43 -10.60 -15.65
CA GLY A 26 13.33 -11.49 -14.97
C GLY A 26 13.74 -12.50 -16.01
N LYS A 27 15.05 -12.61 -16.29
CA LYS A 27 15.62 -13.70 -17.09
C LYS A 27 14.87 -14.99 -16.73
N THR A 28 14.12 -15.54 -17.68
CA THR A 28 13.21 -16.67 -17.47
C THR A 28 13.89 -17.77 -16.65
N ALA A 29 13.52 -17.89 -15.38
CA ALA A 29 13.91 -19.04 -14.57
C ALA A 29 12.96 -20.19 -14.91
N LYS A 30 13.27 -20.95 -15.98
CA LYS A 30 12.68 -22.28 -16.17
C LYS A 30 13.04 -23.13 -14.94
N GLY A 31 12.06 -23.44 -14.11
CA GLY A 31 12.22 -24.29 -12.92
C GLY A 31 12.18 -23.56 -11.57
N ALA A 32 11.37 -22.50 -11.42
CA ALA A 32 11.17 -21.84 -10.14
C ALA A 32 10.41 -22.76 -9.15
N ALA A 33 11.14 -23.54 -8.37
CA ALA A 33 10.68 -23.92 -7.04
C ALA A 33 10.29 -22.64 -6.29
N ALA A 34 9.26 -22.72 -5.42
CA ALA A 34 8.80 -21.58 -4.61
C ALA A 34 9.99 -20.76 -4.11
N GLN A 35 10.10 -19.52 -4.58
CA GLN A 35 11.18 -18.61 -4.20
C GLN A 35 11.21 -18.54 -2.68
N ASP A 36 12.37 -18.86 -2.08
CA ASP A 36 12.64 -18.47 -0.70
C ASP A 36 12.26 -16.99 -0.57
N LEU A 37 11.40 -16.68 0.41
CA LEU A 37 11.09 -15.32 0.82
C LEU A 37 12.37 -14.71 1.42
N ASN A 38 13.36 -14.41 0.58
CA ASN A 38 14.58 -13.70 0.93
C ASN A 38 14.18 -12.26 1.27
N LEU A 39 13.68 -12.07 2.49
CA LEU A 39 13.59 -10.75 3.09
C LEU A 39 15.01 -10.20 3.21
N SER A 40 15.18 -8.92 2.92
CA SER A 40 16.43 -8.24 3.18
C SER A 40 16.78 -8.36 4.68
N PRO A 41 18.05 -8.50 5.06
CA PRO A 41 18.49 -8.33 6.44
C PRO A 41 18.13 -6.95 7.02
N ALA A 42 17.80 -5.98 6.16
CA ALA A 42 17.33 -4.65 6.53
C ALA A 42 15.80 -4.55 6.66
N ALA A 43 15.06 -5.63 6.47
CA ALA A 43 13.62 -5.64 6.65
C ALA A 43 13.24 -5.30 8.10
N PHE A 44 12.20 -4.50 8.28
CA PHE A 44 11.78 -4.03 9.60
C PHE A 44 10.27 -3.89 9.71
N THR A 45 9.78 -3.89 10.94
CA THR A 45 8.42 -3.48 11.27
C THR A 45 8.44 -2.19 12.08
N THR A 46 7.41 -1.38 11.90
CA THR A 46 7.17 -0.18 12.71
C THR A 46 5.67 0.08 12.78
N TYR A 47 5.27 1.11 13.52
CA TYR A 47 3.88 1.55 13.53
C TYR A 47 3.77 3.07 13.58
N TYR A 48 2.66 3.57 13.06
CA TYR A 48 2.27 4.96 13.13
C TYR A 48 0.91 5.06 13.83
N THR A 49 0.65 6.18 14.48
CA THR A 49 -0.67 6.46 15.07
C THR A 49 -1.20 7.76 14.54
N TRP A 50 -2.52 7.86 14.45
CA TRP A 50 -3.20 9.06 13.98
C TRP A 50 -4.59 9.17 14.62
N THR A 51 -5.14 10.37 14.69
CA THR A 51 -6.53 10.60 15.09
C THR A 51 -7.24 11.28 13.92
N ALA A 52 -8.06 10.53 13.19
CA ALA A 52 -8.66 10.99 11.94
C ALA A 52 -9.92 10.22 11.55
N ASN A 53 -10.64 10.76 10.58
CA ASN A 53 -11.76 10.14 9.90
C ASN A 53 -11.84 10.62 8.44
N GLY A 54 -12.67 9.96 7.62
CA GLY A 54 -12.87 10.31 6.22
C GLY A 54 -11.82 9.72 5.28
N VAL A 55 -11.78 10.25 4.06
CA VAL A 55 -10.95 9.75 2.95
C VAL A 55 -9.75 10.66 2.73
N HIS A 56 -8.55 10.08 2.76
CA HIS A 56 -7.26 10.77 2.67
C HIS A 56 -6.42 10.18 1.53
N PRO A 57 -6.38 10.82 0.36
CA PRO A 57 -5.76 10.22 -0.83
C PRO A 57 -4.23 10.15 -0.81
N SER A 58 -3.57 10.85 0.12
CA SER A 58 -2.11 10.95 0.16
C SER A 58 -1.56 11.17 1.57
N VAL A 59 -1.81 10.23 2.48
CA VAL A 59 -1.20 10.23 3.83
C VAL A 59 0.28 9.90 3.70
N ASN A 60 1.15 10.71 4.31
CA ASN A 60 2.59 10.56 4.21
C ASN A 60 3.20 9.89 5.44
N PHE A 61 3.92 8.79 5.23
CA PHE A 61 4.62 8.02 6.27
C PHE A 61 6.13 8.16 6.07
N ALA A 62 6.74 9.09 6.79
CA ALA A 62 8.17 9.37 6.67
C ALA A 62 9.01 8.31 7.42
N ASN A 63 10.03 7.77 6.74
CA ASN A 63 11.03 6.87 7.31
C ASN A 63 12.26 6.80 6.39
N ALA A 64 13.44 7.18 6.88
CA ALA A 64 14.68 7.23 6.09
C ALA A 64 15.14 5.86 5.53
N ASN A 65 14.67 4.76 6.13
CA ASN A 65 15.01 3.40 5.71
C ASN A 65 14.16 2.91 4.54
N VAL A 66 13.07 3.61 4.21
CA VAL A 66 12.24 3.30 3.02
C VAL A 66 12.90 3.87 1.77
N LYS A 67 12.94 3.07 0.71
CA LYS A 67 13.46 3.40 -0.62
C LYS A 67 12.31 3.35 -1.63
N ALA A 68 12.53 3.93 -2.80
CA ALA A 68 11.52 3.97 -3.87
C ALA A 68 11.04 2.58 -4.33
N ASN A 69 11.86 1.53 -4.16
CA ASN A 69 11.54 0.16 -4.58
C ASN A 69 11.21 -0.78 -3.40
N SER A 70 11.04 -0.25 -2.19
CA SER A 70 10.76 -1.07 -1.03
C SER A 70 9.42 -1.77 -1.15
N ARG A 71 9.33 -3.00 -0.65
CA ARG A 71 8.06 -3.70 -0.48
C ARG A 71 7.44 -3.24 0.83
N VAL A 72 6.29 -2.56 0.76
CA VAL A 72 5.59 -2.02 1.93
C VAL A 72 4.25 -2.73 2.10
N LEU A 73 4.06 -3.34 3.26
CA LEU A 73 2.78 -3.87 3.70
C LEU A 73 2.26 -2.97 4.83
N LEU A 74 1.02 -2.49 4.67
CA LEU A 74 0.37 -1.60 5.62
C LEU A 74 -0.97 -2.20 6.03
N ASN A 75 -1.24 -2.23 7.33
CA ASN A 75 -2.58 -2.47 7.84
C ASN A 75 -3.06 -1.25 8.63
N ILE A 76 -4.35 -1.21 8.96
CA ILE A 76 -4.95 -0.20 9.81
C ILE A 76 -5.89 -0.86 10.82
N SER A 77 -5.86 -0.39 12.06
CA SER A 77 -6.79 -0.79 13.12
C SER A 77 -7.12 0.39 14.05
N GLU A 78 -8.17 0.27 14.85
CA GLU A 78 -8.38 1.18 15.98
C GLU A 78 -7.49 0.78 17.16
N TYR A 79 -7.29 1.71 18.10
CA TYR A 79 -6.66 1.43 19.38
C TYR A 79 -7.30 2.22 20.53
N ALA A 80 -7.25 1.66 21.74
CA ALA A 80 -7.94 2.21 22.92
C ALA A 80 -7.07 3.20 23.73
N ALA A 81 -6.59 2.76 24.89
CA ALA A 81 -5.78 3.60 25.79
C ALA A 81 -4.36 3.74 25.24
N THR A 82 -3.74 2.63 24.86
CA THR A 82 -2.41 2.60 24.25
C THR A 82 -2.46 2.09 22.81
N PRO A 83 -1.50 2.45 21.95
CA PRO A 83 -1.42 1.92 20.59
C PRO A 83 -1.35 0.39 20.50
N GLN A 84 -0.96 -0.30 21.59
CA GLN A 84 -0.89 -1.75 21.68
C GLN A 84 -2.27 -2.39 21.89
N ASP A 85 -3.23 -1.65 22.45
CA ASP A 85 -4.58 -2.11 22.73
C ASP A 85 -5.46 -2.01 21.47
N ARG A 86 -5.11 -2.78 20.44
CA ARG A 86 -5.78 -2.79 19.14
C ARG A 86 -7.13 -3.48 19.20
N PHE A 87 -8.11 -2.95 18.49
CA PHE A 87 -9.43 -3.57 18.36
C PHE A 87 -10.07 -3.26 16.99
N ILE A 88 -11.14 -3.99 16.69
CA ILE A 88 -11.98 -3.75 15.51
C ILE A 88 -13.33 -3.22 16.01
N GLY A 89 -13.59 -1.93 15.75
CA GLY A 89 -14.87 -1.31 16.06
C GLY A 89 -15.85 -1.39 14.89
N ALA A 90 -16.84 -0.49 14.90
CA ALA A 90 -17.88 -0.44 13.88
C ALA A 90 -17.44 0.29 12.60
N ALA A 91 -16.35 1.05 12.65
CA ALA A 91 -15.85 1.79 11.49
C ALA A 91 -15.19 0.85 10.48
N ARG A 92 -15.63 0.91 9.22
CA ARG A 92 -14.90 0.28 8.12
C ARG A 92 -13.68 1.14 7.79
N MET A 93 -12.53 0.50 7.63
CA MET A 93 -11.29 1.19 7.27
C MET A 93 -10.61 0.46 6.14
N ALA A 94 -9.95 1.20 5.26
CA ALA A 94 -9.23 0.65 4.12
C ALA A 94 -7.93 1.40 3.84
N VAL A 95 -6.95 0.66 3.38
CA VAL A 95 -5.75 1.15 2.71
C VAL A 95 -5.83 0.67 1.28
N TYR A 96 -5.73 1.58 0.31
CA TYR A 96 -5.86 1.23 -1.11
C TYR A 96 -4.50 1.18 -1.80
N ASN A 97 -3.96 2.35 -2.11
CA ASN A 97 -2.73 2.50 -2.88
C ASN A 97 -1.58 2.78 -1.92
N ILE A 98 -0.41 2.19 -2.15
CA ILE A 98 0.82 2.47 -1.40
C ILE A 98 1.92 2.80 -2.41
N ALA A 99 2.57 3.94 -2.24
CA ALA A 99 3.62 4.43 -3.12
C ALA A 99 4.88 4.77 -2.32
N PRO A 100 5.87 3.86 -2.25
CA PRO A 100 7.18 4.11 -1.67
C PRO A 100 7.97 5.17 -2.45
N TYR A 101 8.80 5.92 -1.72
CA TYR A 101 9.75 6.87 -2.25
C TYR A 101 10.99 6.89 -1.34
N ASN A 102 12.08 7.51 -1.78
CA ASN A 102 13.27 7.62 -0.93
C ASN A 102 12.97 8.49 0.31
N GLY A 103 12.90 7.87 1.48
CA GLY A 103 12.59 8.53 2.76
C GLY A 103 11.16 8.35 3.26
N GLY A 104 10.34 7.51 2.63
CA GLY A 104 9.01 7.16 3.16
C GLY A 104 8.09 6.52 2.12
N PHE A 105 6.80 6.49 2.43
CA PHE A 105 5.77 6.08 1.48
C PHE A 105 4.51 6.90 1.66
N ARG A 106 3.67 6.96 0.63
CA ARG A 106 2.32 7.53 0.71
C ARG A 106 1.29 6.42 0.64
N ALA A 107 0.18 6.61 1.34
CA ALA A 107 -0.96 5.73 1.18
C ALA A 107 -2.28 6.48 1.06
N TRP A 108 -3.21 5.90 0.30
CA TRP A 108 -4.61 6.31 0.31
C TRP A 108 -5.33 5.56 1.44
N VAL A 109 -5.88 6.30 2.39
CA VAL A 109 -6.56 5.77 3.58
C VAL A 109 -8.01 6.22 3.61
N ASP A 110 -8.93 5.30 3.89
CA ASP A 110 -10.32 5.60 4.23
C ASP A 110 -10.61 5.12 5.65
N ILE A 111 -11.17 6.01 6.48
CA ILE A 111 -11.70 5.73 7.80
C ILE A 111 -13.18 6.14 7.76
N SER A 112 -14.05 5.20 7.43
CA SER A 112 -15.48 5.43 7.20
C SER A 112 -16.24 5.61 8.51
N TRP A 113 -16.02 6.75 9.18
CA TRP A 113 -16.65 7.13 10.43
C TRP A 113 -16.97 8.64 10.48
N GLY A 114 -17.98 9.01 11.27
CA GLY A 114 -18.47 10.40 11.36
C GLY A 114 -17.60 11.34 12.20
N SER A 115 -16.71 10.80 13.04
CA SER A 115 -15.82 11.56 13.92
C SER A 115 -14.41 10.98 13.93
N PRO A 116 -13.37 11.75 14.29
CA PRO A 116 -12.01 11.22 14.37
C PRO A 116 -11.90 10.01 15.30
N LEU A 117 -11.21 8.97 14.84
CA LEU A 117 -10.89 7.77 15.60
C LEU A 117 -9.39 7.66 15.82
N LYS A 118 -8.99 7.09 16.96
CA LYS A 118 -7.61 6.71 17.23
C LYS A 118 -7.27 5.47 16.40
N VAL A 119 -6.45 5.65 15.36
CA VAL A 119 -6.03 4.59 14.45
C VAL A 119 -4.54 4.34 14.54
N ARG A 120 -4.17 3.07 14.39
CA ARG A 120 -2.79 2.60 14.29
C ARG A 120 -2.60 1.97 12.92
N PHE A 121 -1.45 2.27 12.32
CA PHE A 121 -0.99 1.60 11.12
C PHE A 121 0.21 0.74 11.48
N ASP A 122 0.12 -0.59 11.34
CA ASP A 122 1.31 -1.42 11.40
C ASP A 122 1.90 -1.58 10.01
N VAL A 123 3.22 -1.40 9.94
CA VAL A 123 3.99 -1.35 8.71
C VAL A 123 5.03 -2.44 8.75
N PHE A 124 5.09 -3.23 7.69
CA PHE A 124 6.26 -4.01 7.36
C PHE A 124 6.92 -3.41 6.12
N VAL A 125 8.23 -3.22 6.18
CA VAL A 125 9.04 -2.72 5.08
C VAL A 125 10.17 -3.68 4.82
N ASP A 126 10.30 -4.09 3.57
CA ASP A 126 11.52 -4.70 3.04
C ASP A 126 12.17 -3.70 2.07
N PRO A 127 13.28 -3.04 2.46
CA PRO A 127 13.84 -1.88 1.76
C PRO A 127 14.23 -2.08 0.30
#